data_AF-A0A2S8FYL4-F1
#
_entry.id   AF-A0A2S8FYL4-F1
#
_cell.length_a   1.000
_cell.length_b   1.000
_cell.length_c   1.000
_cell.angle_alpha   90.00
_cell.angle_beta   90.00
_cell.angle_gamma   90.00
#
_symmetry.space_group_name_H-M   'P 1'
#
loop_
_entity.id
_entity.type
_entity.pdbx_description
1 polymer ?
#
loop_
_entity_poly.entity_id
_entity_poly.type
_entity_poly.pdbx_seq_one_letter_code
_entity_poly.pdbx_strand_id
1 'polypeptide(L)'
;MEYVPLILFCLLLGFSGGLLAILLAFLRQVNMANWLAKGSIGLAVASTLFILPAAWHEARPVLYLMMLSPIGLAVVALMIAELSKGLPPISRLKFGLVLVVFFIPIVAGAIAFAISNNAAYYHDRDQIVLKFEGMEDVTDVVIDGYDYEGVWYVGAVCFTIKGKPGSLITMCSKFEFDDCHVDEPLDRLQLIQLGDCRFFDEGAYLTEGMIPQTFRNDSLELGRYGNYGDLLPMQVESIRDVIENYDELLSFFHEQWPQKEMPGHLEREEKHGRRVFTYWMEVDPKVLTPQEANLIRTEWP
;
A
#
# COMPACT_ATOMS: atom_id res chain seq x y z
N MET A 1 3.46 7.90 5.91
CA MET A 1 4.93 8.03 5.72
C MET A 1 5.59 9.13 6.57
N GLU A 2 4.86 9.90 7.37
CA GLU A 2 5.37 11.11 8.04
C GLU A 2 6.46 10.86 9.10
N TYR A 3 6.53 9.66 9.69
CA TYR A 3 7.44 9.36 10.79
C TYR A 3 8.79 8.74 10.36
N VAL A 4 8.97 8.41 9.07
CA VAL A 4 10.20 7.79 8.56
C VAL A 4 11.45 8.62 8.88
N PRO A 5 11.47 9.95 8.71
CA PRO A 5 12.66 10.75 9.04
C PRO A 5 12.99 10.71 10.54
N LEU A 6 11.98 10.73 11.40
CA LEU A 6 12.17 10.67 12.85
C LEU A 6 12.69 9.30 13.30
N ILE A 7 12.18 8.21 12.72
CA ILE A 7 12.66 6.85 12.96
C ILE A 7 14.12 6.75 12.53
N LEU A 8 14.46 7.15 11.30
CA LEU A 8 15.84 7.12 10.80
C LEU A 8 16.78 7.97 11.65
N PHE A 9 16.33 9.14 12.10
CA PHE A 9 17.10 10.00 12.99
C PHE A 9 17.34 9.34 14.35
N CYS A 10 16.31 8.73 14.96
CA CYS A 10 16.41 8.01 16.23
C CYS A 10 17.37 6.81 16.10
N LEU A 11 17.25 6.03 15.03
CA LEU A 11 18.16 4.92 14.75
C LEU A 11 19.59 5.43 14.56
N LEU A 12 19.81 6.42 13.69
CA LEU A 12 21.15 6.94 13.40
C LEU A 12 21.83 7.47 14.66
N LEU A 13 21.18 8.36 15.41
CA LEU A 13 21.75 8.96 16.62
C LEU A 13 21.82 7.97 17.79
N GLY A 14 20.80 7.13 17.96
CA GLY A 14 20.78 6.13 19.03
C GLY A 14 21.86 5.07 18.84
N PHE A 15 22.02 4.52 17.63
CA PHE A 15 23.05 3.53 17.33
C PHE A 15 24.45 4.14 17.39
N SER A 16 24.66 5.31 16.78
CA SER A 16 25.98 5.97 16.82
C SER A 16 26.37 6.40 18.24
N GLY A 17 25.43 6.95 19.01
CA GLY A 17 25.62 7.30 20.42
C GLY A 17 25.92 6.09 21.30
N GLY A 18 25.18 4.99 21.11
CA GLY A 18 25.41 3.71 21.80
C GLY A 18 26.78 3.11 21.49
N LEU A 19 27.16 3.03 20.21
CA LEU A 19 28.47 2.52 19.79
C LEU A 19 29.62 3.40 20.31
N LEU A 20 29.47 4.72 20.28
CA LEU A 20 30.46 5.65 20.83
C LEU A 20 30.59 5.49 22.34
N ALA A 21 29.47 5.29 23.06
CA ALA A 21 29.49 5.02 24.50
C ALA A 21 30.24 3.73 24.83
N ILE A 22 30.05 2.66 24.04
CA ILE A 22 30.81 1.40 24.17
C ILE A 22 32.31 1.65 23.97
N LEU A 23 32.68 2.39 22.91
CA LEU A 23 34.08 2.72 22.62
C LEU A 23 34.73 3.54 23.76
N LEU A 24 34.01 4.53 24.29
CA LEU A 24 34.47 5.33 25.42
C LEU A 24 34.58 4.52 26.71
N ALA A 25 33.68 3.55 26.93
CA ALA A 25 33.76 2.62 28.04
C ALA A 25 35.05 1.76 27.94
N PHE A 26 35.41 1.30 26.75
CA PHE A 26 36.69 0.61 26.51
C PHE A 26 37.91 1.52 26.78
N LEU A 27 37.84 2.80 26.40
CA LEU A 27 38.91 3.79 26.59
C LEU A 27 38.99 4.35 28.02
N ARG A 28 38.24 3.80 28.99
CA ARG A 28 38.17 4.27 30.39
C ARG A 28 37.57 5.67 30.59
N GLN A 29 36.90 6.22 29.60
CA GLN A 29 36.18 7.49 29.71
C GLN A 29 34.79 7.25 30.32
N VAL A 30 34.75 6.68 31.53
CA VAL A 30 33.52 6.15 32.17
C VAL A 30 32.43 7.20 32.33
N ASN A 31 32.80 8.43 32.71
CA ASN A 31 31.83 9.51 32.87
C ASN A 31 31.18 9.91 31.54
N MET A 32 31.97 10.02 30.47
CA MET A 32 31.44 10.31 29.13
C MET A 32 30.63 9.15 28.57
N ALA A 33 31.08 7.91 28.75
CA ALA A 33 30.35 6.71 28.34
C ALA A 33 28.97 6.63 29.01
N ASN A 34 28.91 6.85 30.33
CA ASN A 34 27.66 6.87 31.08
C ASN A 34 26.72 7.98 30.63
N TRP A 35 27.25 9.17 30.37
CA TRP A 35 26.45 10.31 29.90
C TRP A 35 25.84 10.03 28.52
N LEU A 36 26.65 9.55 27.57
CA LEU A 36 26.18 9.20 26.21
C LEU A 36 25.19 8.04 26.22
N ALA A 37 25.42 7.01 27.03
CA ALA A 37 24.50 5.88 27.15
C ALA A 37 23.12 6.33 27.69
N LYS A 38 23.11 7.13 28.76
CA LYS A 38 21.86 7.69 29.31
C LYS A 38 21.16 8.60 28.30
N GLY A 39 21.90 9.43 27.57
CA GLY A 39 21.37 10.27 26.49
C GLY A 39 20.73 9.44 25.38
N SER A 40 21.36 8.34 24.97
CA SER A 40 20.84 7.42 23.94
C SER A 40 19.54 6.73 24.40
N ILE A 41 19.47 6.31 25.68
CA ILE A 41 18.23 5.76 26.26
C ILE A 41 17.14 6.83 26.31
N GLY A 42 17.46 8.03 26.80
CA GLY A 42 16.52 9.14 26.87
C GLY A 42 15.96 9.51 25.52
N LEU A 43 16.80 9.56 24.48
CA LEU A 43 16.37 9.79 23.10
C LEU A 43 15.40 8.68 22.63
N ALA A 44 15.80 7.42 22.75
CA ALA A 44 14.96 6.29 22.32
C ALA A 44 13.58 6.28 23.02
N VAL A 45 13.55 6.51 24.34
CA VAL A 45 12.30 6.58 25.11
C VAL A 45 11.46 7.79 24.70
N ALA A 46 12.06 8.98 24.60
CA ALA A 46 11.35 10.20 24.21
C ALA A 46 10.77 10.11 22.80
N SER A 47 11.54 9.59 21.84
CA SER A 47 11.10 9.37 20.47
C SER A 47 9.98 8.33 20.42
N THR A 48 10.08 7.24 21.21
CA THR A 48 9.02 6.21 21.29
C THR A 48 7.73 6.80 21.86
N LEU A 49 7.80 7.59 22.93
CA LEU A 49 6.65 8.25 23.53
C LEU A 49 6.02 9.30 22.61
N PHE A 50 6.83 9.96 21.78
CA PHE A 50 6.34 10.93 20.79
C PHE A 50 5.56 10.26 19.65
N ILE A 51 6.01 9.08 19.21
CA ILE A 51 5.33 8.32 18.15
C ILE A 51 4.14 7.51 18.70
N LEU A 52 4.12 7.17 19.99
CA LEU A 52 3.09 6.36 20.63
C LEU A 52 1.65 6.76 20.28
N PRO A 53 1.24 8.05 20.33
CA PRO A 53 -0.14 8.44 20.03
C PRO A 53 -0.48 8.30 18.55
N ALA A 54 0.50 8.51 17.66
CA ALA A 54 0.33 8.40 16.22
C ALA A 54 0.30 6.93 15.74
N ALA A 55 1.14 6.09 16.33
CA ALA A 55 1.22 4.66 16.01
C ALA A 55 0.26 3.79 16.83
N TRP A 56 -0.55 4.39 17.72
CA TRP A 56 -1.55 3.67 18.51
C TRP A 56 -2.66 3.08 17.63
N HIS A 57 -3.07 3.84 16.59
CA HIS A 57 -4.13 3.42 15.68
C HIS A 57 -3.66 2.37 14.66
N GLU A 58 -2.38 2.36 14.30
CA GLU A 58 -1.83 1.45 13.29
C GLU A 58 -1.30 0.13 13.88
N ALA A 59 -1.31 -0.05 15.21
CA ALA A 59 -0.88 -1.25 15.93
C ALA A 59 0.39 -1.90 15.33
N ARG A 60 1.46 -1.12 15.14
CA ARG A 60 2.74 -1.59 14.54
C ARG A 60 3.77 -1.94 15.62
N PRO A 61 3.72 -3.13 16.27
CA PRO A 61 4.67 -3.54 17.33
C PRO A 61 6.14 -3.48 16.88
N VAL A 62 6.38 -3.69 15.59
CA VAL A 62 7.71 -3.59 14.96
C VAL A 62 8.31 -2.19 15.12
N LEU A 63 7.51 -1.15 14.95
CA LEU A 63 7.99 0.23 14.98
C LEU A 63 8.49 0.60 16.39
N TYR A 64 7.79 0.13 17.42
CA TYR A 64 8.22 0.26 18.82
C TYR A 64 9.50 -0.52 19.11
N LEU A 65 9.61 -1.76 18.60
CA LEU A 65 10.83 -2.57 18.74
C LEU A 65 12.04 -1.90 18.09
N MET A 66 11.88 -1.33 16.89
CA MET A 66 12.96 -0.62 16.21
C MET A 66 13.41 0.63 16.99
N MET A 67 12.45 1.43 17.46
CA MET A 67 12.72 2.66 18.22
C MET A 67 13.37 2.41 19.58
N LEU A 68 13.06 1.28 20.23
CA LEU A 68 13.66 0.90 21.51
C LEU A 68 14.98 0.14 21.36
N SER A 69 15.30 -0.37 20.17
CA SER A 69 16.54 -1.14 19.93
C SER A 69 17.85 -0.44 20.35
N PRO A 70 18.02 0.91 20.22
CA PRO A 70 19.23 1.59 20.68
C PRO A 70 19.47 1.50 22.20
N ILE A 71 18.42 1.28 22.99
CA ILE A 71 18.53 1.09 24.45
C ILE A 71 19.44 -0.10 24.76
N GLY A 72 19.37 -1.16 23.95
CA GLY A 72 20.21 -2.35 24.11
C GLY A 72 21.70 -2.02 24.12
N LEU A 73 22.17 -1.25 23.12
CA LEU A 73 23.57 -0.83 23.03
C LEU A 73 24.00 0.07 24.19
N ALA A 74 23.12 0.97 24.62
CA ALA A 74 23.38 1.83 25.76
C ALA A 74 23.49 1.03 27.07
N VAL A 75 22.65 0.01 27.27
CA VAL A 75 22.74 -0.90 28.42
C VAL A 75 24.06 -1.67 28.39
N VAL A 76 24.51 -2.15 27.21
CA VAL A 76 25.83 -2.79 27.07
C VAL A 76 26.95 -1.84 27.45
N ALA A 77 26.91 -0.58 26.99
CA ALA A 77 27.92 0.43 27.35
C ALA A 77 27.99 0.62 28.87
N LEU A 78 26.83 0.73 29.54
CA LEU A 78 26.75 0.85 31.00
C LEU A 78 27.28 -0.41 31.71
N MET A 79 26.94 -1.61 31.23
CA MET A 79 27.45 -2.87 31.77
C MET A 79 28.97 -2.96 31.64
N ILE A 80 29.54 -2.59 30.48
CA ILE A 80 31.00 -2.54 30.29
C ILE A 80 31.60 -1.49 31.23
N ALA A 81 31.01 -0.30 31.34
CA ALA A 81 31.51 0.76 32.21
C ALA A 81 31.53 0.35 33.70
N GLU A 82 30.55 -0.44 34.14
CA GLU A 82 30.38 -0.82 35.54
C GLU A 82 31.11 -2.13 35.90
N LEU A 83 30.83 -3.22 35.17
CA LEU A 83 31.36 -4.57 35.48
C LEU A 83 32.85 -4.70 35.21
N SER A 84 33.41 -3.77 34.46
CA SER A 84 34.82 -3.81 34.10
C SER A 84 35.71 -2.96 35.00
N LYS A 85 35.13 -2.24 35.98
CA LYS A 85 35.90 -1.50 36.99
C LYS A 85 36.85 -2.46 37.72
N GLY A 86 38.15 -2.21 37.60
CA GLY A 86 39.20 -3.03 38.18
C GLY A 86 39.84 -4.07 37.25
N LEU A 87 39.25 -4.40 36.09
CA LEU A 87 39.86 -5.34 35.14
C LEU A 87 41.02 -4.70 34.35
N PRO A 88 42.09 -5.45 34.04
CA PRO A 88 43.14 -5.02 33.13
C PRO A 88 42.60 -4.85 31.69
N PRO A 89 43.24 -4.01 30.85
CA PRO A 89 42.67 -3.57 29.56
C PRO A 89 42.27 -4.71 28.62
N ILE A 90 43.10 -5.76 28.53
CA ILE A 90 42.87 -6.89 27.62
C ILE A 90 41.66 -7.73 28.06
N SER A 91 41.51 -8.02 29.37
CA SER A 91 40.36 -8.76 29.89
C SER A 91 39.06 -7.97 29.73
N ARG A 92 39.16 -6.63 29.82
CA ARG A 92 38.07 -5.70 29.54
C ARG A 92 37.58 -5.77 28.11
N LEU A 93 38.52 -5.71 27.17
CA LEU A 93 38.24 -5.83 25.74
C LEU A 93 37.57 -7.17 25.44
N LYS A 94 38.11 -8.28 25.97
CA LYS A 94 37.53 -9.61 25.82
C LYS A 94 36.10 -9.67 26.35
N PHE A 95 35.85 -9.15 27.54
CA PHE A 95 34.51 -9.14 28.15
C PHE A 95 33.51 -8.28 27.38
N GLY A 96 33.89 -7.06 26.98
CA GLY A 96 33.00 -6.22 26.20
C GLY A 96 32.78 -6.73 24.78
N LEU A 97 33.78 -7.36 24.17
CA LEU A 97 33.63 -7.99 22.85
C LEU A 97 32.67 -9.18 22.93
N VAL A 98 32.72 -9.97 24.00
CA VAL A 98 31.72 -11.01 24.28
C VAL A 98 30.32 -10.40 24.38
N LEU A 99 30.13 -9.33 25.16
CA LEU A 99 28.82 -8.65 25.28
C LEU A 99 28.30 -8.11 23.94
N VAL A 100 29.16 -7.50 23.12
CA VAL A 100 28.78 -7.01 21.78
C VAL A 100 28.38 -8.18 20.88
N VAL A 101 29.14 -9.27 20.87
CA VAL A 101 28.82 -10.47 20.09
C VAL A 101 27.49 -11.10 20.54
N PHE A 102 27.18 -11.07 21.84
CA PHE A 102 25.87 -11.52 22.35
C PHE A 102 24.71 -10.62 21.91
N PHE A 103 24.96 -9.34 21.65
CA PHE A 103 23.92 -8.38 21.24
C PHE A 103 23.64 -8.36 19.74
N ILE A 104 24.62 -8.74 18.90
CA ILE A 104 24.42 -8.84 17.44
C ILE A 104 23.22 -9.73 17.07
N PRO A 105 23.06 -10.95 17.63
CA PRO A 105 21.88 -11.80 17.37
C PRO A 105 20.55 -11.16 17.77
N ILE A 106 20.53 -10.36 18.84
CA ILE A 106 19.30 -9.69 19.32
C ILE A 106 18.88 -8.61 18.32
N VAL A 107 19.83 -7.77 17.89
CA VAL A 107 19.56 -6.72 16.89
C VAL A 107 19.21 -7.35 15.53
N ALA A 108 19.97 -8.36 15.09
CA ALA A 108 19.69 -9.08 13.86
C ALA A 108 18.32 -9.77 13.89
N GLY A 109 17.94 -10.36 15.03
CA GLY A 109 16.62 -10.96 15.24
C GLY A 109 15.49 -9.92 15.19
N ALA A 110 15.67 -8.74 15.78
CA ALA A 110 14.70 -7.65 15.71
C ALA A 110 14.52 -7.13 14.27
N ILE A 111 15.62 -6.98 13.51
CA ILE A 111 15.58 -6.60 12.09
C ILE A 111 14.90 -7.68 11.26
N ALA A 112 15.26 -8.96 11.46
CA ALA A 112 14.65 -10.08 10.74
C ALA A 112 13.14 -10.20 11.04
N PHE A 113 12.74 -10.01 12.30
CA PHE A 113 11.34 -9.96 12.69
C PHE A 113 10.60 -8.78 12.04
N ALA A 114 11.23 -7.60 11.98
CA ALA A 114 10.67 -6.43 11.31
C ALA A 114 10.44 -6.68 9.81
N ILE A 115 11.43 -7.26 9.12
CA ILE A 115 11.33 -7.62 7.70
C ILE A 115 10.24 -8.67 7.49
N SER A 116 10.19 -9.71 8.32
CA SER A 116 9.19 -10.79 8.21
C SER A 116 7.77 -10.26 8.41
N ASN A 117 7.55 -9.37 9.38
CA ASN A 117 6.23 -8.77 9.58
C ASN A 117 5.84 -7.85 8.44
N ASN A 118 6.79 -7.07 7.89
CA ASN A 118 6.50 -6.20 6.74
C ASN A 118 6.16 -7.02 5.49
N ALA A 119 6.86 -8.14 5.28
CA ALA A 119 6.58 -9.06 4.18
C ALA A 119 5.21 -9.75 4.36
N ALA A 120 4.82 -10.10 5.59
CA ALA A 120 3.49 -10.62 5.87
C ALA A 120 2.40 -9.55 5.67
N TYR A 121 2.69 -8.30 6.04
CA TYR A 121 1.76 -7.18 5.96
C TYR A 121 1.38 -6.80 4.52
N TYR A 122 2.37 -6.79 3.62
CA TYR A 122 2.19 -6.48 2.20
C TYR A 122 2.17 -7.72 1.31
N HIS A 123 1.96 -8.91 1.90
CA HIS A 123 2.04 -10.16 1.16
C HIS A 123 1.10 -10.18 -0.05
N ASP A 124 -0.18 -9.89 0.18
CA ASP A 124 -1.22 -9.92 -0.85
C ASP A 124 -0.94 -8.88 -1.94
N ARG A 125 -0.51 -7.66 -1.55
CA ARG A 125 -0.08 -6.63 -2.48
C ARG A 125 1.02 -7.15 -3.39
N ASP A 126 2.09 -7.67 -2.79
CA ASP A 126 3.29 -8.04 -3.53
C ASP A 126 3.01 -9.24 -4.45
N GLN A 127 2.15 -10.18 -4.04
CA GLN A 127 1.68 -11.26 -4.91
C GLN A 127 0.91 -10.75 -6.12
N ILE A 128 -0.01 -9.80 -5.91
CA ILE A 128 -0.81 -9.22 -7.00
C ILE A 128 0.07 -8.39 -7.94
N VAL A 129 1.03 -7.61 -7.40
CA VAL A 129 2.01 -6.88 -8.24
C VAL A 129 2.74 -7.86 -9.14
N LEU A 130 3.35 -8.91 -8.56
CA LEU A 130 4.09 -9.91 -9.32
C LEU A 130 3.21 -10.62 -10.37
N LYS A 131 1.93 -10.84 -10.04
CA LYS A 131 0.98 -11.48 -10.95
C LYS A 131 0.68 -10.59 -12.16
N PHE A 132 0.32 -9.33 -11.93
CA PHE A 132 -0.03 -8.39 -13.01
C PHE A 132 1.20 -7.92 -13.78
N GLU A 133 2.35 -7.69 -13.14
CA GLU A 133 3.62 -7.41 -13.84
C GLU A 133 4.11 -8.61 -14.65
N GLY A 134 3.69 -9.83 -14.28
CA GLY A 134 3.95 -11.05 -15.04
C GLY A 134 3.09 -11.21 -16.29
N MET A 135 2.04 -10.39 -16.48
CA MET A 135 1.17 -10.45 -17.65
C MET A 135 1.81 -9.70 -18.82
N GLU A 136 2.02 -10.38 -19.95
CA GLU A 136 2.79 -9.83 -21.08
C GLU A 136 2.19 -8.54 -21.68
N ASP A 137 0.85 -8.42 -21.61
CA ASP A 137 0.05 -7.36 -22.24
C ASP A 137 -0.38 -6.25 -21.28
N VAL A 138 0.04 -6.29 -20.02
CA VAL A 138 -0.32 -5.32 -18.98
C VAL A 138 0.91 -4.50 -18.60
N THR A 139 0.72 -3.19 -18.40
CA THR A 139 1.77 -2.25 -17.98
C THR A 139 1.27 -1.27 -16.92
N ASP A 140 2.20 -0.54 -16.30
CA ASP A 140 1.92 0.54 -15.34
C ASP A 140 0.97 0.15 -14.19
N VAL A 141 1.20 -1.02 -13.59
CA VAL A 141 0.35 -1.55 -12.52
C VAL A 141 0.47 -0.70 -11.26
N VAL A 142 -0.67 -0.24 -10.73
CA VAL A 142 -0.77 0.47 -9.46
C VAL A 142 -1.86 -0.15 -8.62
N ILE A 143 -1.48 -0.61 -7.43
CA ILE A 143 -2.41 -1.21 -6.48
C ILE A 143 -2.80 -0.17 -5.43
N ASP A 144 -4.10 -0.07 -5.19
CA ASP A 144 -4.67 0.69 -4.08
C ASP A 144 -5.30 -0.25 -3.05
N GLY A 145 -5.31 0.19 -1.80
CA GLY A 145 -5.72 -0.65 -0.68
C GLY A 145 -5.75 0.10 0.63
N TYR A 146 -6.26 -0.57 1.66
CA TYR A 146 -6.51 0.03 2.96
C TYR A 146 -6.01 -0.86 4.10
N ASP A 147 -5.64 -0.21 5.20
CA ASP A 147 -5.23 -0.88 6.42
C ASP A 147 -6.47 -1.36 7.20
N TYR A 148 -6.56 -2.66 7.47
CA TYR A 148 -7.60 -3.21 8.34
C TYR A 148 -7.04 -4.31 9.25
N GLU A 149 -7.26 -4.19 10.55
CA GLU A 149 -6.83 -5.16 11.57
C GLU A 149 -5.35 -5.58 11.51
N GLY A 150 -4.46 -4.68 11.07
CA GLY A 150 -3.02 -4.95 11.01
C GLY A 150 -2.58 -5.76 9.78
N VAL A 151 -3.42 -5.81 8.74
CA VAL A 151 -3.11 -6.34 7.40
C VAL A 151 -3.47 -5.26 6.36
N TRP A 152 -2.70 -5.18 5.27
CA TRP A 152 -3.03 -4.31 4.15
C TRP A 152 -3.89 -5.06 3.14
N TYR A 153 -5.14 -4.62 2.97
CA TYR A 153 -6.08 -5.24 2.04
C TYR A 153 -6.07 -4.49 0.71
N VAL A 154 -6.07 -5.25 -0.38
CA VAL A 154 -6.15 -4.70 -1.74
C VAL A 154 -7.59 -4.30 -2.04
N GLY A 155 -7.80 -3.04 -2.41
CA GLY A 155 -9.11 -2.50 -2.81
C GLY A 155 -9.25 -2.29 -4.32
N ALA A 156 -8.14 -2.08 -5.02
CA ALA A 156 -8.10 -1.84 -6.45
C ALA A 156 -6.79 -2.30 -7.07
N VAL A 157 -6.86 -2.74 -8.34
CA VAL A 157 -5.69 -2.84 -9.21
C VAL A 157 -5.98 -2.01 -10.46
N CYS A 158 -5.17 -0.98 -10.69
CA CYS A 158 -5.23 -0.14 -11.88
C CYS A 158 -4.06 -0.47 -12.80
N PHE A 159 -4.30 -0.56 -14.10
CA PHE A 159 -3.26 -0.87 -15.07
C PHE A 159 -3.61 -0.36 -16.47
N THR A 160 -2.60 -0.35 -17.34
CA THR A 160 -2.71 -0.01 -18.76
C THR A 160 -2.45 -1.24 -19.63
N ILE A 161 -2.97 -1.24 -20.86
CA ILE A 161 -2.66 -2.27 -21.85
C ILE A 161 -1.41 -1.86 -22.63
N LYS A 162 -0.46 -2.79 -22.71
CA LYS A 162 0.80 -2.62 -23.42
C LYS A 162 0.58 -2.24 -24.89
N GLY A 163 1.28 -1.21 -25.34
CA GLY A 163 1.18 -0.73 -26.72
C GLY A 163 -0.12 0.03 -27.05
N LYS A 164 -1.04 0.18 -26.08
CA LYS A 164 -2.29 0.94 -26.22
C LYS A 164 -2.33 2.08 -25.19
N PRO A 165 -1.55 3.16 -25.39
CA PRO A 165 -1.53 4.29 -24.46
C PRO A 165 -2.94 4.90 -24.33
N GLY A 166 -3.33 5.27 -23.10
CA GLY A 166 -4.68 5.78 -22.80
C GLY A 166 -5.72 4.70 -22.50
N SER A 167 -5.37 3.42 -22.57
CA SER A 167 -6.15 2.35 -21.95
C SER A 167 -5.92 2.39 -20.44
N LEU A 168 -6.98 2.61 -19.67
CA LEU A 168 -6.92 2.59 -18.21
C LEU A 168 -8.06 1.74 -17.68
N ILE A 169 -7.66 0.63 -17.08
CA ILE A 169 -8.56 -0.38 -16.55
C ILE A 169 -8.32 -0.46 -15.05
N THR A 170 -9.43 -0.58 -14.31
CA THR A 170 -9.41 -0.81 -12.87
C THR A 170 -10.19 -2.07 -12.56
N MET A 171 -9.62 -2.90 -11.70
CA MET A 171 -10.26 -4.07 -11.16
C MET A 171 -10.51 -3.90 -9.68
N CYS A 172 -11.71 -4.29 -9.27
CA CYS A 172 -12.24 -4.05 -7.93
C CYS A 172 -12.83 -5.36 -7.41
N SER A 173 -12.08 -6.10 -6.60
CA SER A 173 -12.63 -7.25 -5.89
C SER A 173 -12.13 -7.28 -4.45
N LYS A 174 -13.01 -7.58 -3.50
CA LYS A 174 -12.62 -7.75 -2.09
C LYS A 174 -11.97 -9.11 -1.81
N PHE A 175 -12.09 -10.09 -2.72
CA PHE A 175 -11.77 -11.49 -2.41
C PHE A 175 -11.12 -12.31 -3.55
N GLU A 176 -10.85 -11.74 -4.74
CA GLU A 176 -10.63 -12.57 -5.94
C GLU A 176 -9.39 -12.22 -6.77
N PHE A 177 -8.48 -11.38 -6.27
CA PHE A 177 -7.24 -11.12 -7.01
C PHE A 177 -6.29 -12.33 -7.03
N ASP A 178 -6.40 -13.21 -6.02
CA ASP A 178 -5.57 -14.40 -5.88
C ASP A 178 -5.71 -15.34 -7.09
N ASP A 179 -6.93 -15.47 -7.66
CA ASP A 179 -7.20 -16.31 -8.82
C ASP A 179 -7.26 -15.54 -10.14
N CYS A 180 -7.40 -14.21 -10.15
CA CYS A 180 -7.48 -13.38 -11.37
C CYS A 180 -6.39 -13.64 -12.47
N HIS A 181 -6.77 -14.27 -13.58
CA HIS A 181 -5.94 -14.42 -14.78
C HIS A 181 -6.46 -13.57 -15.95
N VAL A 182 -5.58 -13.25 -16.92
CA VAL A 182 -5.94 -12.39 -18.09
C VAL A 182 -7.13 -12.98 -18.87
N ASP A 183 -7.17 -14.30 -18.99
CA ASP A 183 -8.16 -15.03 -19.78
C ASP A 183 -9.38 -15.46 -18.95
N GLU A 184 -9.35 -15.25 -17.64
CA GLU A 184 -10.44 -15.67 -16.77
C GLU A 184 -11.56 -14.62 -16.74
N PRO A 185 -12.82 -15.05 -16.86
CA PRO A 185 -13.94 -14.13 -16.72
C PRO A 185 -13.99 -13.55 -15.31
N LEU A 186 -14.15 -12.23 -15.26
CA LEU A 186 -14.20 -11.44 -14.05
C LEU A 186 -15.65 -11.11 -13.70
N ASP A 187 -15.94 -11.10 -12.41
CA ASP A 187 -17.25 -10.71 -11.91
C ASP A 187 -17.53 -9.24 -12.22
N ARG A 188 -16.53 -8.37 -12.00
CA ARG A 188 -16.59 -6.93 -12.28
C ARG A 188 -15.26 -6.42 -12.82
N LEU A 189 -15.33 -5.76 -13.97
CA LEU A 189 -14.22 -5.10 -14.63
C LEU A 189 -14.59 -3.63 -14.84
N GLN A 190 -13.84 -2.68 -14.29
CA GLN A 190 -14.15 -1.25 -14.46
C GLN A 190 -13.26 -0.65 -15.55
N LEU A 191 -13.88 -0.26 -16.67
CA LEU A 191 -13.21 0.45 -17.75
C LEU A 191 -13.29 1.96 -17.48
N ILE A 192 -12.17 2.58 -17.06
CA ILE A 192 -12.10 4.02 -16.79
C ILE A 192 -11.87 4.81 -18.07
N GLN A 193 -10.90 4.35 -18.87
CA GLN A 193 -10.49 5.02 -20.09
C GLN A 193 -10.11 4.00 -21.16
N LEU A 194 -10.47 4.27 -22.41
CA LEU A 194 -10.03 3.51 -23.56
C LEU A 194 -9.55 4.50 -24.63
N GLY A 195 -8.23 4.63 -24.79
CA GLY A 195 -7.67 5.61 -25.73
C GLY A 195 -7.92 7.04 -25.25
N ASP A 196 -8.60 7.83 -26.05
CA ASP A 196 -9.06 9.20 -25.74
C ASP A 196 -10.53 9.23 -25.26
N CYS A 197 -11.12 8.09 -24.94
CA CYS A 197 -12.47 7.99 -24.38
C CYS A 197 -12.41 7.79 -22.87
N ARG A 198 -12.97 8.70 -22.07
CA ARG A 198 -13.15 8.51 -20.61
C ARG A 198 -14.63 8.35 -20.29
N PHE A 199 -14.92 7.41 -19.41
CA PHE A 199 -16.29 7.02 -19.10
C PHE A 199 -16.75 7.51 -17.73
N PHE A 200 -18.05 7.78 -17.65
CA PHE A 200 -18.71 8.27 -16.45
C PHE A 200 -20.10 7.66 -16.33
N ASP A 201 -20.50 7.38 -15.10
CA ASP A 201 -21.89 7.15 -14.76
C ASP A 201 -22.28 7.86 -13.46
N GLU A 202 -23.55 8.18 -13.35
CA GLU A 202 -24.17 8.59 -12.10
C GLU A 202 -25.51 7.89 -11.97
N GLY A 203 -25.93 7.62 -10.75
CA GLY A 203 -27.14 6.85 -10.55
C GLY A 203 -27.70 6.91 -9.16
N ALA A 204 -28.80 6.20 -8.99
CA ALA A 204 -29.46 6.04 -7.71
C ALA A 204 -29.96 4.61 -7.52
N TYR A 205 -29.77 4.07 -6.32
CA TYR A 205 -30.48 2.89 -5.85
C TYR A 205 -31.81 3.31 -5.23
N LEU A 206 -32.91 2.83 -5.81
CA LEU A 206 -34.27 3.14 -5.39
C LEU A 206 -34.87 1.92 -4.67
N THR A 207 -34.86 1.96 -3.34
CA THR A 207 -35.56 1.00 -2.47
C THR A 207 -36.92 1.56 -2.06
N GLU A 208 -37.96 0.72 -2.06
CA GLU A 208 -39.27 1.13 -1.56
C GLU A 208 -39.20 1.58 -0.10
N GLY A 209 -39.70 2.79 0.19
CA GLY A 209 -39.75 3.35 1.54
C GLY A 209 -38.41 3.86 2.11
N MET A 210 -37.32 3.86 1.32
CA MET A 210 -36.04 4.45 1.73
C MET A 210 -35.66 5.66 0.88
N ILE A 211 -34.75 6.48 1.42
CA ILE A 211 -34.15 7.60 0.68
C ILE A 211 -33.25 7.02 -0.42
N PRO A 212 -33.37 7.49 -1.67
CA PRO A 212 -32.48 7.09 -2.76
C PRO A 212 -31.00 7.24 -2.39
N GLN A 213 -30.23 6.18 -2.58
CA GLN A 213 -28.77 6.23 -2.42
C GLN A 213 -28.17 6.60 -3.77
N THR A 214 -27.64 7.82 -3.87
CA THR A 214 -27.00 8.29 -5.11
C THR A 214 -25.54 7.90 -5.13
N PHE A 215 -25.02 7.63 -6.32
CA PHE A 215 -23.63 7.31 -6.56
C PHE A 215 -23.19 7.94 -7.88
N ARG A 216 -21.87 8.08 -8.04
CA ARG A 216 -21.26 8.40 -9.33
C ARG A 216 -19.96 7.62 -9.43
N ASN A 217 -19.74 7.02 -10.59
CA ASN A 217 -18.49 6.34 -10.89
C ASN A 217 -17.87 6.96 -12.14
N ASP A 218 -16.55 7.02 -12.14
CA ASP A 218 -15.77 7.47 -13.30
C ASP A 218 -15.29 6.24 -14.11
N SER A 219 -16.21 5.31 -14.39
CA SER A 219 -15.92 4.05 -15.08
C SER A 219 -17.18 3.36 -15.62
N LEU A 220 -17.05 2.53 -16.65
CA LEU A 220 -18.05 1.53 -17.02
C LEU A 220 -17.78 0.20 -16.33
N GLU A 221 -18.79 -0.33 -15.64
CA GLU A 221 -18.74 -1.67 -15.05
C GLU A 221 -19.13 -2.76 -16.07
N LEU A 222 -18.14 -3.56 -16.46
CA LEU A 222 -18.20 -4.74 -17.33
C LEU A 222 -17.95 -6.02 -16.51
N GLY A 223 -17.79 -7.17 -17.17
CA GLY A 223 -17.70 -8.48 -16.49
C GLY A 223 -19.04 -9.20 -16.42
N ARG A 224 -19.06 -10.38 -15.80
CA ARG A 224 -20.25 -11.25 -15.68
C ARG A 224 -21.44 -10.57 -15.02
N TYR A 225 -21.17 -9.70 -14.06
CA TYR A 225 -22.19 -8.96 -13.30
C TYR A 225 -22.11 -7.45 -13.55
N GLY A 226 -21.41 -7.03 -14.61
CA GLY A 226 -21.29 -5.63 -14.99
C GLY A 226 -22.61 -5.06 -15.50
N ASN A 227 -22.84 -3.77 -15.23
CA ASN A 227 -24.09 -3.10 -15.59
C ASN A 227 -24.22 -2.84 -17.10
N TYR A 228 -23.11 -2.77 -17.82
CA TYR A 228 -23.08 -2.25 -19.20
C TYR A 228 -22.72 -3.31 -20.26
N GLY A 229 -22.49 -4.56 -19.86
CA GLY A 229 -21.99 -5.60 -20.78
C GLY A 229 -22.93 -5.92 -21.96
N ASP A 230 -24.24 -5.78 -21.79
CA ASP A 230 -25.27 -5.99 -22.83
C ASP A 230 -25.44 -4.79 -23.79
N LEU A 231 -24.85 -3.64 -23.48
CA LEU A 231 -24.85 -2.47 -24.36
C LEU A 231 -23.71 -2.50 -25.37
N LEU A 232 -22.72 -3.38 -25.15
CA LEU A 232 -21.57 -3.52 -26.02
C LEU A 232 -21.90 -4.42 -27.23
N PRO A 233 -21.24 -4.21 -28.38
CA PRO A 233 -21.45 -5.04 -29.58
C PRO A 233 -20.91 -6.47 -29.42
N MET A 234 -20.21 -6.75 -28.32
CA MET A 234 -19.51 -7.99 -28.03
C MET A 234 -19.48 -8.25 -26.52
N GLN A 235 -19.18 -9.49 -26.14
CA GLN A 235 -19.05 -9.87 -24.74
C GLN A 235 -17.66 -9.51 -24.22
N VAL A 236 -17.60 -8.76 -23.13
CA VAL A 236 -16.36 -8.38 -22.45
C VAL A 236 -16.43 -8.86 -21.00
N GLU A 237 -15.84 -10.02 -20.73
CA GLU A 237 -15.83 -10.61 -19.39
C GLU A 237 -14.44 -10.67 -18.77
N SER A 238 -13.38 -10.64 -19.56
CA SER A 238 -11.99 -10.79 -19.12
C SER A 238 -11.11 -9.61 -19.55
N ILE A 239 -9.88 -9.55 -19.02
CA ILE A 239 -8.88 -8.59 -19.47
C ILE A 239 -8.52 -8.88 -20.95
N ARG A 240 -8.43 -10.17 -21.32
CA ARG A 240 -8.16 -10.62 -22.70
C ARG A 240 -9.17 -10.05 -23.68
N ASP A 241 -10.46 -10.09 -23.34
CA ASP A 241 -11.53 -9.60 -24.24
C ASP A 241 -11.35 -8.11 -24.56
N VAL A 242 -10.93 -7.30 -23.57
CA VAL A 242 -10.63 -5.88 -23.81
C VAL A 242 -9.40 -5.71 -24.70
N ILE A 243 -8.36 -6.54 -24.50
CA ILE A 243 -7.13 -6.49 -25.30
C ILE A 243 -7.42 -6.86 -26.76
N GLU A 244 -8.07 -7.99 -26.99
CA GLU A 244 -8.32 -8.54 -28.32
C GLU A 244 -9.26 -7.65 -29.14
N ASN A 245 -10.22 -7.01 -28.48
CA ASN A 245 -11.22 -6.18 -29.14
C ASN A 245 -10.99 -4.67 -28.97
N TYR A 246 -9.79 -4.26 -28.55
CA TYR A 246 -9.49 -2.87 -28.21
C TYR A 246 -9.92 -1.87 -29.29
N ASP A 247 -9.51 -2.10 -30.54
CA ASP A 247 -9.75 -1.16 -31.63
C ASP A 247 -11.23 -1.12 -32.04
N GLU A 248 -11.94 -2.25 -31.95
CA GLU A 248 -13.37 -2.34 -32.24
C GLU A 248 -14.21 -1.67 -31.15
N LEU A 249 -13.86 -1.89 -29.87
CA LEU A 249 -14.47 -1.20 -28.73
C LEU A 249 -14.28 0.32 -28.85
N LEU A 250 -13.06 0.78 -29.15
CA LEU A 250 -12.77 2.20 -29.30
C LEU A 250 -13.60 2.82 -30.44
N SER A 251 -13.68 2.16 -31.59
CA SER A 251 -14.51 2.60 -32.72
C SER A 251 -15.99 2.69 -32.34
N PHE A 252 -16.51 1.68 -31.65
CA PHE A 252 -17.89 1.68 -31.16
C PHE A 252 -18.15 2.85 -30.20
N PHE A 253 -17.23 3.10 -29.26
CA PHE A 253 -17.38 4.19 -28.31
C PHE A 253 -17.43 5.56 -28.97
N HIS A 254 -16.59 5.81 -29.99
CA HIS A 254 -16.65 7.06 -30.76
C HIS A 254 -17.95 7.24 -31.54
N GLU A 255 -18.47 6.16 -32.13
CA GLU A 255 -19.57 6.25 -33.09
C GLU A 255 -20.95 6.20 -32.42
N GLN A 256 -21.10 5.42 -31.35
CA GLN A 256 -22.41 5.02 -30.84
C GLN A 256 -22.62 5.32 -29.36
N TRP A 257 -21.54 5.54 -28.59
CA TRP A 257 -21.69 5.74 -27.15
C TRP A 257 -22.18 7.15 -26.81
N PRO A 258 -23.06 7.30 -25.80
CA PRO A 258 -23.58 8.60 -25.41
C PRO A 258 -22.49 9.58 -24.95
N GLN A 259 -22.61 10.84 -25.37
CA GLN A 259 -21.78 11.95 -24.93
C GLN A 259 -22.48 12.75 -23.82
N LYS A 260 -21.74 13.59 -23.11
CA LYS A 260 -22.24 14.35 -21.97
C LYS A 260 -23.45 15.24 -22.30
N GLU A 261 -23.49 15.78 -23.51
CA GLU A 261 -24.57 16.65 -24.01
C GLU A 261 -25.87 15.87 -24.25
N MET A 262 -25.78 14.56 -24.48
CA MET A 262 -26.89 13.66 -24.73
C MET A 262 -26.61 12.30 -24.06
N PRO A 263 -26.72 12.23 -22.73
CA PRO A 263 -26.33 11.04 -21.97
C PRO A 263 -27.31 9.88 -22.20
N GLY A 264 -26.79 8.67 -22.01
CA GLY A 264 -27.59 7.46 -22.02
C GLY A 264 -28.27 7.25 -20.67
N HIS A 265 -29.39 6.52 -20.70
CA HIS A 265 -30.10 6.13 -19.49
C HIS A 265 -30.33 4.62 -19.49
N LEU A 266 -30.10 4.00 -18.33
CA LEU A 266 -30.26 2.57 -18.12
C LEU A 266 -30.99 2.34 -16.80
N GLU A 267 -31.97 1.45 -16.79
CA GLU A 267 -32.63 0.99 -15.56
C GLU A 267 -32.44 -0.52 -15.41
N ARG A 268 -32.07 -0.96 -14.20
CA ARG A 268 -31.91 -2.38 -13.83
C ARG A 268 -32.77 -2.69 -12.63
N GLU A 269 -33.61 -3.70 -12.74
CA GLU A 269 -34.34 -4.27 -11.62
C GLU A 269 -33.42 -5.19 -10.81
N GLU A 270 -33.36 -4.97 -9.50
CA GLU A 270 -32.63 -5.81 -8.56
C GLU A 270 -33.63 -6.46 -7.56
N LYS A 271 -33.17 -7.48 -6.85
CA LYS A 271 -34.03 -8.28 -5.94
C LYS A 271 -34.76 -7.44 -4.87
N HIS A 272 -34.22 -6.28 -4.52
CA HIS A 272 -34.72 -5.42 -3.44
C HIS A 272 -34.90 -3.95 -3.85
N GLY A 273 -35.02 -3.65 -5.14
CA GLY A 273 -35.14 -2.28 -5.63
C GLY A 273 -34.76 -2.17 -7.10
N ARG A 274 -34.62 -0.94 -7.59
CA ARG A 274 -34.13 -0.70 -8.95
C ARG A 274 -32.96 0.28 -8.95
N ARG A 275 -32.02 0.08 -9.86
CA ARG A 275 -30.92 1.01 -10.13
C ARG A 275 -31.17 1.76 -11.41
N VAL A 276 -31.05 3.07 -11.33
CA VAL A 276 -31.13 3.96 -12.49
C VAL A 276 -29.75 4.56 -12.69
N PHE A 277 -29.28 4.52 -13.93
CA PHE A 277 -27.98 5.03 -14.36
C PHE A 277 -28.19 6.08 -15.45
N THR A 278 -27.44 7.16 -15.36
CA THR A 278 -27.16 8.11 -16.43
C THR A 278 -25.69 7.96 -16.76
N TYR A 279 -25.35 7.61 -18.00
CA TYR A 279 -23.97 7.29 -18.39
C TYR A 279 -23.57 8.07 -19.64
N TRP A 280 -22.31 8.45 -19.72
CA TRP A 280 -21.76 9.18 -20.86
C TRP A 280 -20.25 8.98 -20.96
N MET A 281 -19.69 9.49 -22.05
CA MET A 281 -18.27 9.55 -22.32
C MET A 281 -17.84 11.00 -22.61
N GLU A 282 -16.58 11.30 -22.29
CA GLU A 282 -15.88 12.50 -22.74
C GLU A 282 -14.73 12.07 -23.68
N VAL A 283 -14.58 12.78 -24.81
CA VAL A 283 -13.52 12.55 -25.82
C VAL A 283 -12.41 13.59 -25.64
N ASP A 284 -11.17 13.20 -25.91
CA ASP A 284 -9.96 14.02 -25.67
C ASP A 284 -9.77 14.50 -24.20
N PRO A 285 -10.13 13.71 -23.17
CA PRO A 285 -9.81 14.05 -21.80
C PRO A 285 -8.29 13.92 -21.59
N LYS A 286 -7.76 14.64 -20.59
CA LYS A 286 -6.40 14.41 -20.12
C LYS A 286 -6.23 12.92 -19.83
N VAL A 287 -5.28 12.26 -20.52
CA VAL A 287 -4.93 10.86 -20.28
C VAL A 287 -4.52 10.71 -18.81
N LEU A 288 -5.28 9.88 -18.10
CA LEU A 288 -5.01 9.61 -16.69
C LEU A 288 -3.87 8.61 -16.56
N THR A 289 -3.00 8.87 -15.59
CA THR A 289 -2.09 7.85 -15.08
C THR A 289 -2.84 6.90 -14.13
N PRO A 290 -2.39 5.64 -13.97
CA PRO A 290 -2.97 4.73 -12.98
C PRO A 290 -2.98 5.29 -11.55
N GLN A 291 -1.99 6.11 -11.17
CA GLN A 291 -1.99 6.81 -9.88
C GLN A 291 -3.12 7.85 -9.78
N GLU A 292 -3.37 8.63 -10.84
CA GLU A 292 -4.44 9.63 -10.86
C GLU A 292 -5.84 8.98 -10.80
N ALA A 293 -6.04 7.85 -11.48
CA ALA A 293 -7.30 7.11 -11.41
C ALA A 293 -7.58 6.54 -10.01
N ASN A 294 -6.55 6.05 -9.31
CA ASN A 294 -6.72 5.60 -7.92
C ASN A 294 -7.16 6.75 -6.99
N LEU A 295 -6.60 7.95 -7.17
CA LEU A 295 -6.98 9.11 -6.36
C LEU A 295 -8.44 9.52 -6.56
N ILE A 296 -8.93 9.47 -7.80
CA ILE A 296 -10.34 9.77 -8.12
C ILE A 296 -11.29 8.80 -7.40
N ARG A 297 -10.85 7.57 -7.13
CA ARG A 297 -11.65 6.54 -6.45
C ARG A 297 -11.67 6.69 -4.93
N THR A 298 -10.59 7.18 -4.32
CA THR A 298 -10.49 7.34 -2.85
C THR A 298 -11.38 8.45 -2.26
N GLU A 299 -12.02 9.28 -3.09
CA GLU A 299 -12.92 10.35 -2.64
C GLU A 299 -14.39 9.91 -2.45
N TRP A 300 -14.70 8.62 -2.62
CA TRP A 300 -16.05 8.08 -2.55
C TRP A 300 -16.28 7.27 -1.25
N PRO A 301 -17.35 7.55 -0.49
CA PRO A 301 -17.62 6.96 0.83
C PRO A 301 -18.01 5.48 0.81
#